data_AF-A0A7X9ICI4-F1
#
_entry.id   AF-A0A7X9ICI4-F1
#
_cell.length_a   1.000
_cell.length_b   1.000
_cell.length_c   1.000
_cell.angle_alpha   90.00
_cell.angle_beta   90.00
_cell.angle_gamma   90.00
#
_symmetry.space_group_name_H-M   'P 1'
#
loop_
_entity.id
_entity.type
_entity.pdbx_description
1 polymer ?
#
loop_
_entity_poly.entity_id
_entity_poly.type
_entity_poly.pdbx_seq_one_letter_code
_entity_poly.pdbx_strand_id
1 'polypeptide(L)'
;MIKEITADSLNAEAFIAEKVNVIRQAVGDGRAINALSGGVDSSVVTLLGHKALGKNLRTVFIQNGLMREGEPERVHSFFKNLGVEV
;
A
#
# COMPACT_ATOMS: atom_id res chain seq x y z
N MET A 1 24.85 5.21 -2.08
CA MET A 1 24.92 4.77 -0.66
C MET A 1 23.48 4.79 -0.14
N ILE A 2 22.96 3.66 0.34
CA ILE A 2 21.61 3.61 0.92
C ILE A 2 21.73 4.17 2.34
N LYS A 3 20.96 5.22 2.64
CA LYS A 3 20.87 5.77 4.00
C LYS A 3 19.75 5.02 4.72
N GLU A 4 20.11 4.20 5.69
CA GLU A 4 19.16 3.50 6.54
C GLU A 4 18.48 4.50 7.49
N ILE A 5 17.18 4.31 7.73
CA ILE A 5 16.41 5.06 8.72
C ILE A 5 16.30 4.16 9.95
N THR A 6 16.91 4.57 11.06
CA THR A 6 16.79 3.83 12.32
C THR A 6 15.42 4.07 12.95
N ALA A 7 14.96 3.14 13.79
CA ALA A 7 13.69 3.30 14.50
C ALA A 7 13.63 4.62 15.30
N ASP A 8 14.73 4.97 15.98
CA ASP A 8 14.82 6.20 16.80
C ASP A 8 14.78 7.50 15.98
N SER A 9 15.15 7.43 14.70
CA SER A 9 15.19 8.60 13.80
C SER A 9 14.03 8.65 12.81
N LEU A 10 13.13 7.66 12.84
CA LEU A 10 12.01 7.58 11.92
C LEU A 10 10.93 8.60 12.31
N ASN A 11 10.83 9.68 11.53
CA ASN A 11 9.61 10.47 11.46
C ASN A 11 8.68 9.87 10.40
N ALA A 12 7.76 9.01 10.84
CA ALA A 12 6.84 8.30 9.96
C ALA A 12 5.92 9.25 9.17
N GLU A 13 5.43 10.33 9.78
CA GLU A 13 4.55 11.28 9.11
C GLU A 13 5.25 12.00 7.95
N ALA A 14 6.47 12.49 8.20
CA ALA A 14 7.30 13.12 7.18
C ALA A 14 7.62 12.15 6.04
N PHE A 15 7.99 10.91 6.37
CA PHE A 15 8.26 9.87 5.39
C PHE A 15 7.03 9.57 4.52
N ILE A 16 5.85 9.41 5.14
CA ILE A 16 4.59 9.16 4.42
C ILE A 16 4.28 10.32 3.47
N ALA A 17 4.39 11.56 3.93
CA ALA A 17 4.14 12.74 3.11
C ALA A 17 5.10 12.83 1.91
N GLU A 18 6.39 12.60 2.14
CA GLU A 18 7.41 12.55 1.09
C GLU A 18 7.09 11.46 0.06
N LYS A 19 6.84 10.22 0.50
CA LYS A 19 6.57 9.11 -0.43
C LYS A 19 5.29 9.27 -1.21
N VAL A 20 4.23 9.81 -0.59
CA VAL A 20 2.98 10.15 -1.30
C VAL A 20 3.25 11.14 -2.43
N ASN A 21 4.07 12.16 -2.20
CA ASN A 21 4.42 13.14 -3.24
C ASN A 21 5.28 12.52 -4.35
N VAL A 22 6.28 11.72 -3.98
CA VAL A 22 7.14 11.00 -4.93
C VAL A 22 6.30 10.09 -5.84
N ILE A 23 5.39 9.29 -5.27
CA ILE A 23 4.51 8.39 -6.03
C ILE A 23 3.61 9.21 -6.97
N ARG A 24 3.00 10.29 -6.46
CA ARG A 24 2.12 11.14 -7.27
C ARG A 24 2.86 11.76 -8.45
N GLN A 25 4.07 12.28 -8.24
CA GLN A 25 4.89 12.87 -9.30
C GLN A 25 5.35 11.83 -10.32
N ALA A 26 5.76 10.64 -9.87
CA ALA A 26 6.23 9.58 -10.76
C ALA A 26 5.12 9.04 -11.67
N VAL A 27 3.89 8.95 -11.18
CA VAL A 27 2.74 8.44 -11.96
C VAL A 27 2.08 9.53 -12.80
N GLY A 28 2.06 10.78 -12.32
CA GLY A 28 1.39 11.89 -12.99
C GLY A 28 -0.11 11.61 -13.19
N ASP A 29 -0.59 11.83 -14.41
CA ASP A 29 -1.99 11.56 -14.81
C ASP A 29 -2.24 10.09 -15.20
N GLY A 30 -1.22 9.23 -15.09
CA GLY A 30 -1.30 7.82 -15.40
C GLY A 30 -2.05 6.99 -14.36
N ARG A 31 -1.97 5.67 -14.52
CA ARG A 31 -2.47 4.68 -13.57
C ARG A 31 -1.35 3.78 -13.11
N ALA A 32 -1.45 3.29 -11.88
CA ALA A 32 -0.54 2.31 -11.30
C ALA A 32 -1.30 1.05 -10.91
N ILE A 33 -0.59 -0.07 -10.85
CA ILE A 33 -1.09 -1.35 -10.35
C ILE A 33 -0.16 -1.89 -9.28
N ASN A 34 -0.72 -2.50 -8.25
CA ASN A 34 0.06 -3.24 -7.26
C ASN A 34 -0.62 -4.55 -6.86
N ALA A 35 0.18 -5.49 -6.36
CA ALA A 35 -0.31 -6.72 -5.78
C ALA A 35 -0.37 -6.58 -4.26
N LEU A 36 -1.53 -6.86 -3.68
CA LEU A 36 -1.71 -7.04 -2.24
C LEU A 36 -1.62 -8.54 -1.93
N SER A 37 -0.80 -8.91 -0.95
CA SER A 37 -0.66 -10.32 -0.50
C SER A 37 -1.21 -10.57 0.90
N GLY A 38 -1.54 -9.51 1.64
CA GLY A 38 -1.86 -9.58 3.08
C GLY A 38 -0.64 -9.44 4.00
N GLY A 39 0.58 -9.50 3.46
CA GLY A 39 1.81 -9.17 4.20
C GLY A 39 1.92 -7.68 4.51
N VAL A 40 2.71 -7.32 5.52
CA VAL A 40 2.86 -5.93 5.97
C VAL A 40 3.43 -5.01 4.86
N ASP A 41 4.40 -5.50 4.10
CA ASP A 41 5.06 -4.69 3.07
C ASP A 41 4.09 -4.30 1.94
N SER A 42 3.41 -5.28 1.35
CA SER A 42 2.42 -5.04 0.29
C SER A 42 1.22 -4.24 0.79
N SER A 43 0.89 -4.38 2.08
CA SER A 43 -0.17 -3.60 2.72
C SER A 43 0.19 -2.12 2.86
N VAL A 44 1.41 -1.81 3.31
CA VAL A 44 1.92 -0.44 3.41
C VAL A 44 2.03 0.21 2.03
N VAL A 45 2.54 -0.53 1.04
CA VAL A 45 2.59 -0.06 -0.36
C VAL A 45 1.20 0.27 -0.88
N THR A 46 0.21 -0.58 -0.61
CA THR A 46 -1.18 -0.38 -1.02
C THR A 46 -1.76 0.91 -0.42
N LEU A 47 -1.58 1.14 0.88
CA LEU A 47 -2.11 2.34 1.54
C LEU A 47 -1.39 3.63 1.09
N LEU A 48 -0.07 3.59 0.92
CA LEU A 48 0.70 4.72 0.39
C LEU A 48 0.27 5.06 -1.04
N GLY A 49 0.14 4.04 -1.89
CA GLY A 49 -0.32 4.22 -3.27
C GLY A 49 -1.74 4.76 -3.33
N HIS A 50 -2.67 4.24 -2.51
CA HIS A 50 -4.04 4.71 -2.45
C HIS A 50 -4.11 6.17 -1.98
N LYS A 51 -3.33 6.54 -0.96
CA LYS A 51 -3.22 7.93 -0.49
C LYS A 51 -2.64 8.87 -1.56
N ALA A 52 -1.75 8.38 -2.42
CA ALA A 52 -1.14 9.16 -3.49
C ALA A 52 -2.04 9.32 -4.72
N LEU A 53 -2.71 8.24 -5.13
CA LEU A 53 -3.32 8.10 -6.46
C LEU A 53 -4.84 7.91 -6.43
N GLY A 54 -5.43 7.53 -5.29
CA GLY A 54 -6.85 7.23 -5.14
C GLY A 54 -7.33 6.24 -6.21
N LYS A 55 -8.33 6.65 -7.00
CA LYS A 55 -8.91 5.87 -8.10
C LYS A 55 -7.93 5.50 -9.23
N ASN A 56 -6.77 6.14 -9.31
CA ASN A 56 -5.75 5.83 -10.32
C ASN A 56 -4.82 4.67 -9.89
N LEU A 57 -4.96 4.16 -8.66
CA LEU A 57 -4.35 2.91 -8.24
C LEU A 57 -5.33 1.75 -8.43
N ARG A 58 -4.91 0.71 -9.16
CA ARG A 58 -5.57 -0.59 -9.19
C ARG A 58 -4.83 -1.55 -8.26
N THR A 59 -5.45 -1.93 -7.16
CA THR A 59 -4.93 -3.00 -6.30
C THR A 59 -5.52 -4.34 -6.70
N VAL A 60 -4.69 -5.37 -6.73
CA VAL A 60 -5.08 -6.74 -7.03
C VAL A 60 -4.73 -7.63 -5.84
N PHE A 61 -5.75 -8.22 -5.21
CA PHE A 61 -5.60 -9.24 -4.19
C PHE A 61 -5.98 -10.61 -4.78
N ILE A 62 -5.11 -11.60 -4.64
CA ILE A 62 -5.33 -12.97 -5.15
C ILE A 62 -5.41 -13.93 -3.98
N GLN A 63 -6.62 -14.39 -3.67
CA GLN A 63 -6.80 -15.59 -2.86
C GLN A 63 -6.37 -16.78 -3.73
N ASN A 64 -5.30 -17.46 -3.33
CA ASN A 64 -4.65 -18.50 -4.12
C ASN A 64 -4.98 -19.93 -3.64
N GLY A 65 -5.93 -20.08 -2.71
CA GLY A 65 -6.29 -21.37 -2.10
C GLY A 65 -5.31 -21.93 -1.05
N LEU A 66 -4.19 -21.25 -0.77
CA LEU A 66 -3.14 -21.70 0.16
C LEU A 66 -2.92 -20.74 1.34
N MET A 67 -3.81 -19.77 1.52
CA MET A 67 -3.76 -18.79 2.61
C MET A 67 -4.22 -19.41 3.94
N ARG A 68 -3.93 -18.73 5.05
CA ARG A 68 -4.40 -19.18 6.36
C ARG A 68 -5.92 -19.03 6.46
N GLU A 69 -6.53 -19.82 7.34
CA GLU A 69 -7.96 -19.76 7.63
C GLU A 69 -8.40 -18.33 8.00
N GLY A 70 -9.41 -17.82 7.28
CA GLY A 70 -9.98 -16.48 7.48
C GLY A 70 -9.08 -15.31 7.08
N GLU A 71 -7.85 -15.57 6.63
CA GLU A 71 -6.89 -14.52 6.26
C GLU A 71 -7.36 -13.69 5.04
N PRO A 72 -7.88 -14.29 3.95
CA PRO A 72 -8.37 -13.53 2.81
C PRO A 72 -9.50 -12.57 3.16
N GLU A 73 -10.48 -13.04 3.94
CA GLU A 73 -11.65 -12.26 4.34
C GLU A 73 -11.25 -11.11 5.26
N ARG A 74 -10.31 -11.36 6.18
CA ARG A 74 -9.76 -10.33 7.05
C ARG A 74 -8.99 -9.26 6.28
N VAL A 75 -8.15 -9.66 5.31
CA VAL A 75 -7.40 -8.72 4.46
C VAL A 75 -8.36 -7.86 3.65
N HIS A 76 -9.32 -8.47 2.94
CA HIS A 76 -10.31 -7.73 2.15
C HIS A 76 -11.13 -6.77 3.03
N SER A 77 -11.61 -7.23 4.19
CA SER A 77 -12.39 -6.41 5.11
C SER A 77 -11.60 -5.23 5.68
N PHE A 78 -10.31 -5.45 6.00
CA PHE A 78 -9.43 -4.40 6.51
C PHE A 78 -9.27 -3.26 5.51
N PHE A 79 -8.96 -3.57 4.25
CA PHE A 79 -8.78 -2.55 3.22
C PHE A 79 -10.09 -1.87 2.84
N LYS A 80 -11.19 -2.62 2.78
CA LYS A 80 -12.53 -2.06 2.55
C LYS A 80 -12.91 -1.03 3.61
N ASN A 81 -12.62 -1.29 4.89
CA ASN A 81 -12.89 -0.34 5.98
C ASN A 81 -12.03 0.93 5.89
N LEU A 82 -10.91 0.87 5.18
CA LEU A 82 -10.02 2.01 4.91
C LEU A 82 -10.36 2.73 3.59
N GLY A 83 -11.43 2.34 2.91
CA GLY A 83 -11.85 2.93 1.63
C GLY A 83 -11.02 2.48 0.43
N VAL A 84 -10.24 1.40 0.57
CA VAL A 84 -9.44 0.84 -0.51
C VAL A 84 -10.16 -0.39 -1.07
N GLU A 85 -10.53 -0.34 -2.33
CA GLU A 85 -11.08 -1.49 -3.04
C GLU A 85 -9.94 -2.44 -3.46
N VAL A 86 -10.00 -3.69 -2.97
CA VAL A 86 -9.01 -4.75 -3.23
C VAL A 86 -9.66 -6.08 -3.54
#